data_AF-A0A821DKI4-F1
#
_entry.id   AF-A0A821DKI4-F1
#
_cell.length_a   1.000
_cell.length_b   1.000
_cell.length_c   1.000
_cell.angle_alpha   90.00
_cell.angle_beta   90.00
_cell.angle_gamma   90.00
#
_symmetry.space_group_name_H-M   'P 1'
#
loop_
_entity.id
_entity.type
_entity.pdbx_description
1 polymer ?
#
loop_
_entity_poly.entity_id
_entity_poly.type
_entity_poly.pdbx_seq_one_letter_code
_entity_poly.pdbx_strand_id
1 'polypeptide(L)'
;MPQGYNQNPPPLDTVARIVSIFHEDTIGQEFFDTVLDLFTTFDRTSYSQNSTTFTNDRTHILNSIISSFTAIDTSPKIQDRIDSYFYICCRIEEYDTRVRSFFGMWPASSYNKQVRQALHNYLVKIFVETKGAKPNLNISDKNQLNKMNIREHLVNITTINNEDTFLAFLVLCKLSFQSSMIVDDHQHRLRWIDVVSKLKYSPLTLQQIITTYIDYKEAFSEFAFDIPALIHLVTIKYPLLDANYSPFSTLFNLVQSLSLSPELFYEQFLDIFTSRIRNQYYYFHHVGDLLRALKSRETLFGKYFQAYSIWKYDGDEAWKMFLYLFENNDLSEMVQSHLILNLTRRFPTANIDKFYQDIESAQNILATITHVHRASYVKVLEGIISVFIEKHRYNKGYYLLPEQRLKEFFRLALSLSVAPNLQQPPYVLIIERLVFKTGTQSHNKIKKMKLLFEKLIDFDQNLPETIDPALVIRDEWLSDYTLNISTEWSEQLTSKVYHDLCNSHLNNRFT
;
A
#
# COMPACT_ATOMS: atom_id res chain seq x y z
N MET A 1 -64.76 -14.83 -55.19
CA MET A 1 -63.48 -14.24 -55.64
C MET A 1 -63.01 -13.29 -54.55
N PRO A 2 -61.89 -13.55 -53.86
CA PRO A 2 -61.41 -12.73 -52.76
C PRO A 2 -60.69 -11.50 -53.30
N GLN A 3 -60.97 -10.37 -52.67
CA GLN A 3 -60.40 -9.05 -52.93
C GLN A 3 -58.93 -8.95 -52.50
N GLY A 4 -58.23 -8.06 -53.20
CA GLY A 4 -56.77 -7.91 -53.21
C GLY A 4 -56.14 -7.71 -51.83
N TYR A 5 -54.97 -8.33 -51.69
CA TYR A 5 -53.95 -7.94 -50.74
C TYR A 5 -53.48 -6.53 -51.09
N ASN A 6 -53.85 -5.55 -50.25
CA ASN A 6 -53.21 -4.25 -50.23
C ASN A 6 -51.78 -4.44 -49.70
N GLN A 7 -50.83 -4.62 -50.62
CA GLN A 7 -49.41 -4.44 -50.36
C GLN A 7 -49.12 -2.94 -50.36
N ASN A 8 -49.25 -2.29 -49.22
CA ASN A 8 -48.57 -1.01 -49.02
C ASN A 8 -47.10 -1.33 -48.73
N PRO A 9 -46.14 -0.95 -49.59
CA PRO A 9 -44.74 -0.93 -49.19
C PRO A 9 -44.56 0.04 -48.00
N PRO A 10 -43.54 -0.15 -47.13
CA PRO A 10 -43.21 0.86 -46.14
C PRO A 10 -42.89 2.18 -46.85
N PRO A 11 -43.18 3.35 -46.25
CA PRO A 11 -42.86 4.61 -46.89
C PRO A 11 -41.34 4.73 -47.05
N LEU A 12 -40.88 4.87 -48.30
CA LEU A 12 -39.49 5.17 -48.66
C LEU A 12 -38.91 6.43 -47.96
N ASP A 13 -39.75 7.25 -47.32
CA ASP A 13 -39.41 8.54 -46.74
C ASP A 13 -38.58 8.44 -45.44
N THR A 14 -38.87 7.52 -44.52
CA THR A 14 -38.19 7.50 -43.21
C THR A 14 -36.71 7.07 -43.32
N VAL A 15 -36.41 6.06 -44.13
CA VAL A 15 -35.03 5.60 -44.34
C VAL A 15 -34.21 6.67 -45.07
N ALA A 16 -34.78 7.31 -46.10
CA ALA A 16 -34.15 8.41 -46.80
C ALA A 16 -33.86 9.60 -45.87
N ARG A 17 -34.79 9.92 -44.96
CA ARG A 17 -34.62 10.98 -43.95
C ARG A 17 -33.55 10.67 -42.90
N ILE A 18 -33.46 9.41 -42.45
CA ILE A 18 -32.37 8.96 -41.56
C ILE A 18 -31.02 9.12 -42.26
N VAL A 19 -30.94 8.87 -43.57
CA VAL A 19 -29.70 9.04 -44.33
C VAL A 19 -29.36 10.53 -44.52
N SER A 20 -30.35 11.38 -44.79
CA SER A 20 -30.13 12.80 -45.03
C SER A 20 -29.78 13.60 -43.77
N ILE A 21 -30.19 13.15 -42.58
CA ILE A 21 -29.98 13.90 -41.32
C ILE A 21 -28.50 14.19 -41.03
N PHE A 22 -27.59 13.32 -41.50
CA PHE A 22 -26.15 13.52 -41.32
C PHE A 22 -25.59 14.72 -42.08
N HIS A 23 -26.35 15.25 -43.06
CA HIS A 23 -26.01 16.43 -43.85
C HIS A 23 -26.68 17.72 -43.34
N GLU A 24 -27.57 17.64 -42.35
CA GLU A 24 -28.23 18.82 -41.78
C GLU A 24 -27.25 19.71 -41.00
N ASP A 25 -27.68 20.90 -40.59
CA ASP A 25 -26.88 21.88 -39.82
C ASP A 25 -27.15 21.87 -38.32
N THR A 26 -28.23 21.20 -37.88
CA THR A 26 -28.70 21.15 -36.48
C THR A 26 -27.68 20.50 -35.54
N ILE A 27 -27.57 20.95 -34.28
CA ILE A 27 -26.61 20.42 -33.29
C ILE A 27 -27.27 20.25 -31.92
N GLY A 28 -26.59 19.60 -30.98
CA GLY A 28 -27.03 19.46 -29.59
C GLY A 28 -28.40 18.80 -29.46
N GLN A 29 -29.25 19.39 -28.60
CA GLN A 29 -30.59 18.89 -28.27
C GLN A 29 -31.50 18.77 -29.50
N GLU A 30 -31.52 19.79 -30.37
CA GLU A 30 -32.39 19.81 -31.55
C GLU A 30 -32.07 18.66 -32.52
N PHE A 31 -30.78 18.43 -32.77
CA PHE A 31 -30.32 17.31 -33.58
C PHE A 31 -30.69 15.97 -32.92
N PHE A 32 -30.53 15.85 -31.61
CA PHE A 32 -30.88 14.64 -30.89
C PHE A 32 -32.37 14.33 -30.95
N ASP A 33 -33.24 15.31 -30.71
CA ASP A 33 -34.69 15.11 -30.76
C ASP A 33 -35.13 14.65 -32.15
N THR A 34 -34.51 15.20 -33.20
CA THR A 34 -34.75 14.79 -34.59
C THR A 34 -34.31 13.34 -34.84
N VAL A 35 -33.09 12.97 -34.41
CA VAL A 35 -32.60 11.58 -34.53
C VAL A 35 -33.50 10.62 -33.74
N LEU A 36 -33.88 10.98 -32.52
CA LEU A 36 -34.77 10.19 -31.66
C LEU A 36 -36.12 9.94 -32.34
N ASP A 37 -36.74 10.98 -32.90
CA ASP A 37 -38.03 10.88 -33.58
C ASP A 37 -37.95 10.01 -34.85
N LEU A 38 -36.92 10.19 -35.68
CA LEU A 38 -36.74 9.41 -36.90
C LEU A 38 -36.55 7.91 -36.61
N PHE A 39 -35.69 7.57 -35.63
CA PHE A 39 -35.46 6.17 -35.27
C PHE A 39 -36.69 5.56 -34.59
N THR A 40 -37.39 6.31 -33.73
CA THR A 40 -38.65 5.84 -33.11
C THR A 40 -39.74 5.61 -34.17
N THR A 41 -39.80 6.45 -35.19
CA THR A 41 -40.74 6.29 -36.32
C THR A 41 -40.38 5.06 -37.14
N PHE A 42 -39.10 4.88 -37.45
CA PHE A 42 -38.61 3.68 -38.14
C PHE A 42 -38.91 2.40 -37.35
N ASP A 43 -38.75 2.42 -36.04
CA ASP A 43 -39.13 1.30 -35.18
C ASP A 43 -40.61 0.98 -35.32
N ARG A 44 -41.50 1.96 -35.14
CA ARG A 44 -42.95 1.76 -35.19
C ARG A 44 -43.40 1.18 -36.53
N THR A 45 -42.90 1.73 -37.64
CA THR A 45 -43.24 1.25 -38.98
C THR A 45 -42.72 -0.17 -39.20
N SER A 46 -41.48 -0.46 -38.78
CA SER A 46 -40.86 -1.78 -38.90
C SER A 46 -41.48 -2.84 -37.96
N TYR A 47 -41.94 -2.47 -36.76
CA TYR A 47 -42.63 -3.37 -35.82
C TYR A 47 -44.02 -3.77 -36.31
N SER A 48 -44.73 -2.87 -37.00
CA SER A 48 -46.06 -3.16 -37.51
C SER A 48 -46.09 -4.13 -38.70
N GLN A 49 -44.95 -4.34 -39.39
CA GLN A 49 -44.93 -4.99 -40.70
C GLN A 49 -44.20 -6.34 -40.78
N ASN A 50 -43.50 -6.83 -39.73
CA ASN A 50 -42.66 -8.05 -39.80
C ASN A 50 -41.84 -8.12 -41.12
N SER A 51 -41.34 -6.96 -41.57
CA SER A 51 -41.07 -6.78 -43.00
C SER A 51 -39.80 -7.49 -43.46
N THR A 52 -39.86 -8.09 -44.64
CA THR A 52 -38.71 -8.58 -45.39
C THR A 52 -37.73 -7.47 -45.78
N THR A 53 -38.14 -6.19 -45.70
CA THR A 53 -37.31 -5.02 -46.05
C THR A 53 -36.41 -4.55 -44.90
N PHE A 54 -36.75 -4.86 -43.65
CA PHE A 54 -36.02 -4.39 -42.46
C PHE A 54 -34.50 -4.63 -42.54
N THR A 55 -34.08 -5.81 -43.02
CA THR A 55 -32.66 -6.14 -43.16
C THR A 55 -31.94 -5.27 -44.20
N ASN A 56 -32.61 -4.96 -45.32
CA ASN A 56 -32.05 -4.11 -46.37
C ASN A 56 -32.02 -2.64 -45.94
N ASP A 57 -33.11 -2.16 -45.33
CA ASP A 57 -33.23 -0.78 -44.81
C ASP A 57 -32.20 -0.53 -43.71
N ARG A 58 -32.06 -1.47 -42.76
CA ARG A 58 -31.00 -1.48 -41.75
C ARG A 58 -29.62 -1.40 -42.39
N THR A 59 -29.34 -2.26 -43.38
CA THR A 59 -28.02 -2.29 -44.03
C THR A 59 -27.72 -0.96 -44.73
N HIS A 60 -28.72 -0.35 -45.38
CA HIS A 60 -28.59 0.96 -46.00
C HIS A 60 -28.30 2.06 -44.95
N ILE A 61 -29.07 2.11 -43.86
CA ILE A 61 -28.85 3.04 -42.74
C ILE A 61 -27.43 2.88 -42.18
N LEU A 62 -26.99 1.64 -41.93
CA LEU A 62 -25.66 1.33 -41.40
C LEU A 62 -24.54 1.77 -42.33
N ASN A 63 -24.65 1.48 -43.63
CA ASN A 63 -23.67 1.93 -44.62
C ASN A 63 -23.59 3.45 -44.64
N SER A 64 -24.72 4.17 -44.63
CA SER A 64 -24.74 5.63 -44.60
C SER A 64 -24.13 6.20 -43.32
N ILE A 65 -24.39 5.59 -42.16
CA ILE A 65 -23.77 6.00 -40.89
C ILE A 65 -22.25 5.86 -40.97
N ILE A 66 -21.75 4.70 -41.41
CA ILE A 66 -20.30 4.48 -41.56
C ILE A 66 -19.71 5.47 -42.56
N SER A 67 -20.33 5.62 -43.73
CA SER A 67 -19.92 6.59 -44.73
C SER A 67 -19.86 8.00 -44.13
N SER A 68 -20.84 8.42 -43.33
CA SER A 68 -20.84 9.74 -42.68
C SER A 68 -19.68 9.95 -41.71
N PHE A 69 -19.26 8.90 -40.97
CA PHE A 69 -18.09 8.95 -40.10
C PHE A 69 -16.77 8.98 -40.90
N THR A 70 -16.72 8.34 -42.07
CA THR A 70 -15.50 8.27 -42.90
C THR A 70 -15.36 9.39 -43.92
N ALA A 71 -16.47 10.00 -44.36
CA ALA A 71 -16.52 10.81 -45.58
C ALA A 71 -16.08 12.27 -45.39
N ILE A 72 -15.67 12.69 -44.20
CA ILE A 72 -15.39 14.11 -43.98
C ILE A 72 -14.16 14.27 -43.10
N ASP A 73 -13.17 14.98 -43.64
CA ASP A 73 -12.27 15.86 -42.89
C ASP A 73 -13.08 16.65 -41.86
N THR A 74 -13.25 16.05 -40.67
CA THR A 74 -13.74 16.65 -39.42
C THR A 74 -14.73 17.79 -39.62
N SER A 75 -16.00 17.48 -39.93
CA SER A 75 -17.06 18.46 -39.76
C SER A 75 -17.03 18.92 -38.28
N PRO A 76 -16.82 20.21 -37.99
CA PRO A 76 -16.73 20.71 -36.62
C PRO A 76 -18.00 20.43 -35.81
N LYS A 77 -19.10 20.04 -36.47
CA LYS A 77 -20.40 19.74 -35.85
C LYS A 77 -20.45 18.40 -35.14
N ILE A 78 -19.62 17.41 -35.51
CA ILE A 78 -19.71 16.08 -34.91
C ILE A 78 -19.43 16.16 -33.41
N GLN A 79 -18.54 17.07 -32.97
CA GLN A 79 -18.28 17.32 -31.55
C GLN A 79 -19.54 17.74 -30.77
N ASP A 80 -20.49 18.39 -31.46
CA ASP A 80 -21.73 18.90 -30.88
C ASP A 80 -22.92 17.95 -31.10
N ARG A 81 -22.69 16.78 -31.69
CA ARG A 81 -23.71 15.76 -32.02
C ARG A 81 -23.44 14.39 -31.37
N ILE A 82 -22.47 14.33 -30.46
CA ILE A 82 -21.95 13.08 -29.87
C ILE A 82 -23.04 12.27 -29.17
N ASP A 83 -23.92 12.97 -28.45
CA ASP A 83 -25.08 12.40 -27.77
C ASP A 83 -25.94 11.55 -28.72
N SER A 84 -26.23 12.09 -29.91
CA SER A 84 -26.99 11.39 -30.95
C SER A 84 -26.24 10.19 -31.50
N TYR A 85 -24.92 10.28 -31.64
CA TYR A 85 -24.13 9.15 -32.13
C TYR A 85 -24.09 7.98 -31.14
N PHE A 86 -24.04 8.24 -29.83
CA PHE A 86 -24.21 7.19 -28.83
C PHE A 86 -25.59 6.55 -28.92
N TYR A 87 -26.65 7.35 -29.02
CA TYR A 87 -28.01 6.82 -29.22
C TYR A 87 -28.12 5.97 -30.49
N ILE A 88 -27.55 6.42 -31.61
CA ILE A 88 -27.50 5.66 -32.87
C ILE A 88 -26.79 4.32 -32.65
N CYS A 89 -25.66 4.28 -31.93
CA CYS A 89 -24.99 3.02 -31.60
C CYS A 89 -25.88 2.04 -30.81
N CYS A 90 -26.63 2.53 -29.82
CA CYS A 90 -27.59 1.70 -29.08
C CYS A 90 -28.69 1.14 -30.00
N ARG A 91 -29.24 1.96 -30.90
CA ARG A 91 -30.24 1.50 -31.89
C ARG A 91 -29.70 0.39 -32.78
N ILE A 92 -28.44 0.50 -33.21
CA ILE A 92 -27.78 -0.54 -34.03
C ILE A 92 -27.64 -1.85 -33.25
N GLU A 93 -27.28 -1.80 -31.96
CA GLU A 93 -27.21 -2.98 -31.08
C GLU A 93 -28.56 -3.67 -30.91
N GLU A 94 -29.62 -2.89 -30.72
CA GLU A 94 -30.99 -3.40 -30.67
C GLU A 94 -31.40 -4.06 -31.99
N TYR A 95 -31.06 -3.45 -33.13
CA TYR A 95 -31.36 -4.02 -34.45
C TYR A 95 -30.60 -5.32 -34.68
N ASP A 96 -29.33 -5.41 -34.29
CA ASP A 96 -28.54 -6.64 -34.37
C ASP A 96 -29.13 -7.76 -33.52
N THR A 97 -29.63 -7.43 -32.33
CA THR A 97 -30.30 -8.37 -31.43
C THR A 97 -31.61 -8.86 -32.03
N ARG A 98 -32.38 -7.93 -32.61
CA ARG A 98 -33.65 -8.20 -33.27
C ARG A 98 -33.49 -9.11 -34.50
N VAL A 99 -32.50 -8.86 -35.36
CA VAL A 99 -32.22 -9.74 -36.50
C VAL A 99 -31.91 -11.16 -36.03
N ARG A 100 -31.08 -11.30 -34.99
CA ARG A 100 -30.75 -12.62 -34.41
C ARG A 100 -31.98 -13.33 -33.85
N SER A 101 -32.90 -12.62 -33.20
CA SER A 101 -34.13 -13.23 -32.68
C SER A 101 -35.10 -13.68 -33.77
N PHE A 102 -35.16 -12.96 -34.91
CA PHE A 102 -36.08 -13.29 -36.00
C PHE A 102 -35.55 -14.35 -36.97
N PHE A 103 -34.25 -14.36 -37.26
CA PHE A 103 -33.69 -15.14 -38.37
C PHE A 103 -32.67 -16.22 -37.93
N GLY A 104 -32.52 -16.47 -36.63
CA GLY A 104 -31.53 -17.44 -36.11
C GLY A 104 -30.09 -16.93 -36.21
N MET A 105 -29.10 -17.81 -35.95
CA MET A 105 -27.66 -17.52 -35.89
C MET A 105 -27.12 -16.85 -37.18
N TRP A 106 -27.32 -15.55 -37.31
CA TRP A 106 -26.56 -14.69 -38.19
C TRP A 106 -25.27 -14.27 -37.46
N PRO A 107 -24.12 -14.25 -38.15
CA PRO A 107 -22.88 -13.78 -37.54
C PRO A 107 -23.08 -12.36 -37.00
N ALA A 108 -22.51 -12.08 -35.82
CA ALA A 108 -22.54 -10.74 -35.24
C ALA A 108 -22.07 -9.73 -36.31
N SER A 109 -22.87 -8.69 -36.56
CA SER A 109 -22.61 -7.80 -37.67
C SER A 109 -21.25 -7.11 -37.50
N SER A 110 -20.40 -7.15 -38.54
CA SER A 110 -19.15 -6.38 -38.57
C SER A 110 -19.40 -4.87 -38.50
N TYR A 111 -20.60 -4.45 -38.88
CA TYR A 111 -21.07 -3.07 -38.92
C TYR A 111 -21.03 -2.38 -37.56
N ASN A 112 -21.58 -3.00 -36.52
CA ASN A 112 -21.62 -2.39 -35.20
C ASN A 112 -20.20 -2.13 -34.64
N LYS A 113 -19.29 -3.09 -34.87
CA LYS A 113 -17.87 -2.93 -34.53
C LYS A 113 -17.22 -1.80 -35.32
N GLN A 114 -17.51 -1.69 -36.63
CA GLN A 114 -16.99 -0.61 -37.49
C GLN A 114 -17.50 0.77 -37.06
N VAL A 115 -18.80 0.91 -36.79
CA VAL A 115 -19.41 2.18 -36.33
C VAL A 115 -18.81 2.60 -34.98
N ARG A 116 -18.72 1.69 -34.01
CA ARG A 116 -18.08 1.98 -32.71
C ARG A 116 -16.63 2.38 -32.85
N GLN A 117 -15.87 1.68 -33.70
CA GLN A 117 -14.48 2.01 -33.95
C GLN A 117 -14.32 3.38 -34.61
N ALA A 118 -15.18 3.72 -35.58
CA ALA A 118 -15.17 5.03 -36.22
C ALA A 118 -15.53 6.15 -35.22
N LEU A 119 -16.56 5.95 -34.39
CA LEU A 119 -16.92 6.87 -33.32
C LEU A 119 -15.77 7.06 -32.34
N HIS A 120 -15.16 5.98 -31.83
CA HIS A 120 -14.05 6.07 -30.87
C HIS A 120 -12.85 6.80 -31.47
N ASN A 121 -12.45 6.52 -32.71
CA ASN A 121 -11.35 7.22 -33.38
C ASN A 121 -11.62 8.73 -33.45
N TYR A 122 -12.85 9.11 -33.74
CA TYR A 122 -13.25 10.52 -33.80
C TYR A 122 -13.24 11.19 -32.41
N LEU A 123 -13.79 10.52 -31.40
CA LEU A 123 -13.78 10.98 -30.02
C LEU A 123 -12.35 11.19 -29.50
N VAL A 124 -11.44 10.25 -29.80
CA VAL A 124 -10.02 10.35 -29.45
C VAL A 124 -9.37 11.54 -30.15
N LYS A 125 -9.61 11.72 -31.46
CA LYS A 125 -9.07 12.86 -32.21
C LYS A 125 -9.42 14.19 -31.55
N ILE A 126 -10.71 14.44 -31.24
CA ILE A 126 -11.14 15.67 -30.56
C ILE A 126 -10.50 15.80 -29.18
N PHE A 127 -10.50 14.71 -28.41
CA PHE A 127 -9.98 14.73 -27.05
C PHE A 127 -8.49 15.09 -27.02
N VAL A 128 -7.70 14.54 -27.93
CA VAL A 128 -6.28 14.88 -28.08
C VAL A 128 -6.10 16.33 -28.53
N GLU A 129 -6.80 16.76 -29.59
CA GLU A 129 -6.70 18.13 -30.14
C GLU A 129 -7.07 19.21 -29.11
N THR A 130 -8.03 18.91 -28.24
CA THR A 130 -8.52 19.87 -27.22
C THR A 130 -7.91 19.65 -25.84
N LYS A 131 -6.89 18.78 -25.72
CA LYS A 131 -6.28 18.40 -24.43
C LYS A 131 -7.32 18.01 -23.37
N GLY A 132 -8.33 17.28 -23.81
CA GLY A 132 -9.41 16.76 -22.98
C GLY A 132 -10.56 17.73 -22.70
N ALA A 133 -10.50 18.99 -23.13
CA ALA A 133 -11.59 19.95 -22.91
C ALA A 133 -12.91 19.53 -23.61
N LYS A 134 -12.80 18.90 -24.79
CA LYS A 134 -13.89 18.26 -25.52
C LYS A 134 -13.56 16.76 -25.69
N PRO A 135 -14.53 15.91 -26.04
CA PRO A 135 -15.97 16.18 -26.17
C PRO A 135 -16.70 16.32 -24.84
N ASN A 136 -17.89 16.94 -24.86
CA ASN A 136 -18.81 17.03 -23.71
C ASN A 136 -20.20 16.61 -24.15
N LEU A 137 -21.00 16.12 -23.21
CA LEU A 137 -22.43 15.92 -23.42
C LEU A 137 -23.14 17.27 -23.53
N ASN A 138 -24.03 17.41 -24.51
CA ASN A 138 -24.84 18.61 -24.72
C ASN A 138 -26.27 18.47 -24.18
N ILE A 139 -26.71 17.23 -23.94
CA ILE A 139 -28.02 16.92 -23.37
C ILE A 139 -27.96 16.87 -21.84
N SER A 140 -28.96 17.49 -21.21
CA SER A 140 -29.16 17.49 -19.76
C SER A 140 -30.38 16.71 -19.29
N ASP A 141 -31.20 16.19 -20.22
CA ASP A 141 -32.36 15.37 -19.86
C ASP A 141 -31.95 13.96 -19.43
N LYS A 142 -32.30 13.60 -18.19
CA LYS A 142 -31.98 12.30 -17.59
C LYS A 142 -32.53 11.11 -18.39
N ASN A 143 -33.75 11.22 -18.93
CA ASN A 143 -34.36 10.12 -19.67
C ASN A 143 -33.67 9.89 -21.02
N GLN A 144 -33.26 10.96 -21.69
CA GLN A 144 -32.52 10.88 -22.95
C GLN A 144 -31.10 10.36 -22.74
N LEU A 145 -30.39 10.82 -21.70
CA LEU A 145 -29.06 10.30 -21.35
C LEU A 145 -29.11 8.80 -21.06
N ASN A 146 -30.16 8.31 -20.39
CA ASN A 146 -30.37 6.88 -20.17
C ASN A 146 -30.52 6.08 -21.47
N LYS A 147 -31.06 6.67 -22.53
CA LYS A 147 -31.20 6.01 -23.85
C LYS A 147 -29.88 5.88 -24.61
N MET A 148 -28.86 6.67 -24.29
CA MET A 148 -27.54 6.63 -24.94
C MET A 148 -26.61 5.56 -24.37
N ASN A 149 -26.90 5.10 -23.15
CA ASN A 149 -26.21 4.00 -22.47
C ASN A 149 -24.66 4.07 -22.53
N ILE A 150 -24.11 5.26 -22.36
CA ILE A 150 -22.66 5.53 -22.48
C ILE A 150 -21.85 4.65 -21.52
N ARG A 151 -22.40 4.31 -20.35
CA ARG A 151 -21.74 3.42 -19.38
C ARG A 151 -21.53 2.01 -19.92
N GLU A 152 -22.46 1.47 -20.70
CA GLU A 152 -22.29 0.15 -21.30
C GLU A 152 -21.15 0.14 -22.33
N HIS A 153 -21.00 1.22 -23.10
CA HIS A 153 -19.84 1.40 -23.99
C HIS A 153 -18.50 1.36 -23.23
N LEU A 154 -18.45 2.00 -22.06
CA LEU A 154 -17.28 2.00 -21.19
C LEU A 154 -17.01 0.62 -20.56
N VAL A 155 -18.03 -0.03 -19.99
CA VAL A 155 -17.90 -1.33 -19.31
C VAL A 155 -17.48 -2.45 -20.28
N ASN A 156 -17.82 -2.31 -21.56
CA ASN A 156 -17.36 -3.23 -22.61
C ASN A 156 -15.85 -3.14 -22.88
N ILE A 157 -15.16 -2.09 -22.43
CA ILE A 157 -13.69 -2.01 -22.48
C ILE A 157 -13.11 -2.72 -21.26
N THR A 158 -12.88 -4.02 -21.39
CA THR A 158 -12.21 -4.81 -20.34
C THR A 158 -10.69 -4.89 -20.51
N THR A 159 -10.17 -4.42 -21.65
CA THR A 159 -8.76 -4.56 -22.03
C THR A 159 -8.24 -3.29 -22.71
N ILE A 160 -7.09 -2.77 -22.26
CA ILE A 160 -6.41 -1.61 -22.85
C ILE A 160 -5.11 -2.10 -23.49
N ASN A 161 -5.10 -2.28 -24.82
CA ASN A 161 -4.01 -2.93 -25.56
C ASN A 161 -2.83 -2.01 -25.90
N ASN A 162 -3.08 -0.72 -26.03
CA ASN A 162 -2.11 0.30 -26.44
C ASN A 162 -2.59 1.69 -26.00
N GLU A 163 -1.80 2.72 -26.27
CA GLU A 163 -2.09 4.10 -25.92
C GLU A 163 -3.38 4.62 -26.58
N ASP A 164 -3.64 4.31 -27.85
CA ASP A 164 -4.87 4.72 -28.54
C ASP A 164 -6.14 4.16 -27.86
N THR A 165 -6.13 2.88 -27.48
CA THR A 165 -7.24 2.28 -26.73
C THR A 165 -7.36 2.87 -25.32
N PHE A 166 -6.26 3.35 -24.74
CA PHE A 166 -6.30 4.04 -23.46
C PHE A 166 -6.91 5.43 -23.58
N LEU A 167 -6.57 6.19 -24.62
CA LEU A 167 -7.20 7.48 -24.92
C LEU A 167 -8.71 7.30 -25.14
N ALA A 168 -9.12 6.30 -25.91
CA ALA A 168 -10.54 5.99 -26.10
C ALA A 168 -11.24 5.69 -24.77
N PHE A 169 -10.59 4.91 -23.90
CA PHE A 169 -11.08 4.64 -22.55
C PHE A 169 -11.22 5.92 -21.71
N LEU A 170 -10.24 6.83 -21.74
CA LEU A 170 -10.29 8.12 -21.03
C LEU A 170 -11.45 9.00 -21.52
N VAL A 171 -11.68 9.09 -22.84
CA VAL A 171 -12.81 9.87 -23.37
C VAL A 171 -14.15 9.30 -22.89
N LEU A 172 -14.30 7.98 -22.92
CA LEU A 172 -15.52 7.31 -22.45
C LEU A 172 -15.71 7.45 -20.93
N CYS A 173 -14.63 7.44 -20.15
CA CYS A 173 -14.68 7.75 -18.72
C CYS A 173 -15.22 9.16 -18.50
N LYS A 174 -14.66 10.17 -19.18
CA LYS A 174 -15.09 11.57 -19.08
C LYS A 174 -16.59 11.70 -19.35
N LEU A 175 -17.07 11.16 -20.47
CA LEU A 175 -18.48 11.25 -20.84
C LEU A 175 -19.38 10.45 -19.88
N SER A 176 -18.93 9.31 -19.38
CA SER A 176 -19.67 8.51 -18.39
C SER A 176 -19.79 9.22 -17.04
N PHE A 177 -18.73 9.90 -16.59
CA PHE A 177 -18.77 10.72 -15.38
C PHE A 177 -19.72 11.91 -15.54
N GLN A 178 -19.65 12.63 -16.66
CA GLN A 178 -20.60 13.71 -16.99
C GLN A 178 -22.05 13.21 -16.98
N SER A 179 -22.34 12.08 -17.63
CA SER A 179 -23.67 11.47 -17.62
C SER A 179 -24.11 11.10 -16.19
N SER A 180 -23.23 10.51 -15.40
CA SER A 180 -23.51 10.11 -14.02
C SER A 180 -23.83 11.29 -13.10
N MET A 181 -23.20 12.44 -13.30
CA MET A 181 -23.51 13.67 -12.55
C MET A 181 -24.96 14.14 -12.71
N ILE A 182 -25.58 13.85 -13.86
CA ILE A 182 -26.94 14.25 -14.22
C ILE A 182 -27.95 13.15 -13.88
N VAL A 183 -27.59 11.89 -14.16
CA VAL A 183 -28.50 10.74 -14.03
C VAL A 183 -28.56 10.22 -12.60
N ASP A 184 -27.43 10.14 -11.91
CA ASP A 184 -27.34 9.52 -10.58
C ASP A 184 -27.41 10.56 -9.46
N ASP A 185 -27.97 10.14 -8.32
CA ASP A 185 -27.89 10.91 -7.10
C ASP A 185 -26.44 11.03 -6.61
N HIS A 186 -26.13 12.09 -5.86
CA HIS A 186 -24.77 12.39 -5.38
C HIS A 186 -24.03 11.18 -4.76
N GLN A 187 -24.73 10.31 -4.05
CA GLN A 187 -24.14 9.13 -3.38
C GLN A 187 -23.84 7.96 -4.33
N HIS A 188 -24.47 7.93 -5.50
CA HIS A 188 -24.39 6.84 -6.48
C HIS A 188 -23.62 7.22 -7.74
N ARG A 189 -23.00 8.41 -7.75
CA ARG A 189 -22.19 8.86 -8.87
C ARG A 189 -21.04 7.89 -9.12
N LEU A 190 -20.78 7.65 -10.40
CA LEU A 190 -19.72 6.80 -10.90
C LEU A 190 -18.36 7.37 -10.46
N ARG A 191 -17.51 6.52 -9.89
CA ARG A 191 -16.15 6.86 -9.47
C ARG A 191 -15.13 6.07 -10.29
N TRP A 192 -13.87 6.45 -10.20
CA TRP A 192 -12.80 5.78 -10.94
C TRP A 192 -12.70 4.30 -10.58
N ILE A 193 -12.85 3.94 -9.31
CA ILE A 193 -12.81 2.54 -8.89
C ILE A 193 -13.89 1.69 -9.57
N ASP A 194 -15.07 2.25 -9.83
CA ASP A 194 -16.19 1.51 -10.44
C ASP A 194 -15.88 1.13 -11.89
N VAL A 195 -15.08 1.96 -12.58
CA VAL A 195 -14.66 1.75 -13.96
C VAL A 195 -13.38 0.92 -14.02
N VAL A 196 -12.35 1.33 -13.29
CA VAL A 196 -11.02 0.71 -13.29
C VAL A 196 -11.09 -0.74 -12.81
N SER A 197 -12.00 -1.06 -11.88
CA SER A 197 -12.22 -2.44 -11.42
C SER A 197 -12.72 -3.41 -12.48
N LYS A 198 -13.19 -2.92 -13.63
CA LYS A 198 -13.61 -3.74 -14.78
C LYS A 198 -12.46 -4.10 -15.72
N LEU A 199 -11.32 -3.42 -15.59
CA LEU A 199 -10.13 -3.70 -16.40
C LEU A 199 -9.51 -5.02 -15.96
N LYS A 200 -9.42 -5.97 -16.89
CA LYS A 200 -8.84 -7.30 -16.63
C LYS A 200 -7.39 -7.39 -17.05
N TYR A 201 -7.02 -6.72 -18.14
CA TYR A 201 -5.68 -6.81 -18.72
C TYR A 201 -5.29 -5.52 -19.43
N SER A 202 -3.99 -5.21 -19.38
CA SER A 202 -3.41 -4.19 -20.23
C SER A 202 -1.88 -4.38 -20.30
N PRO A 203 -1.23 -4.36 -21.47
CA PRO A 203 0.23 -4.41 -21.60
C PRO A 203 0.92 -3.09 -21.28
N LEU A 204 0.20 -1.96 -21.14
CA LEU A 204 0.81 -0.69 -20.74
C LEU A 204 1.40 -0.80 -19.33
N THR A 205 2.54 -0.19 -19.08
CA THR A 205 3.09 -0.09 -17.71
C THR A 205 2.20 0.84 -16.86
N LEU A 206 2.26 0.70 -15.52
CA LEU A 206 1.56 1.64 -14.64
C LEU A 206 2.02 3.08 -14.88
N GLN A 207 3.32 3.28 -15.09
CA GLN A 207 3.89 4.59 -15.40
C GLN A 207 3.26 5.20 -16.67
N GLN A 208 3.13 4.42 -17.76
CA GLN A 208 2.48 4.89 -18.99
C GLN A 208 1.03 5.32 -18.73
N ILE A 209 0.25 4.49 -18.03
CA ILE A 209 -1.16 4.79 -17.72
C ILE A 209 -1.27 6.10 -16.93
N ILE A 210 -0.44 6.28 -15.90
CA ILE A 210 -0.50 7.49 -15.06
C ILE A 210 0.04 8.72 -15.79
N THR A 211 1.13 8.60 -16.55
CA THR A 211 1.66 9.72 -17.35
C THR A 211 0.61 10.20 -18.36
N THR A 212 0.02 9.30 -19.14
CA THR A 212 -1.03 9.68 -20.10
C THR A 212 -2.26 10.24 -19.38
N TYR A 213 -2.67 9.72 -18.21
CA TYR A 213 -3.75 10.34 -17.43
C TYR A 213 -3.40 11.79 -17.01
N ILE A 214 -2.18 12.03 -16.55
CA ILE A 214 -1.73 13.35 -16.10
C ILE A 214 -1.83 14.39 -17.22
N ASP A 215 -1.52 14.01 -18.45
CA ASP A 215 -1.62 14.89 -19.63
C ASP A 215 -3.05 15.43 -19.85
N TYR A 216 -4.06 14.70 -19.38
CA TYR A 216 -5.48 15.05 -19.50
C TYR A 216 -6.18 15.29 -18.16
N LYS A 217 -5.46 15.38 -17.04
CA LYS A 217 -6.04 15.44 -15.69
C LYS A 217 -7.06 16.56 -15.49
N GLU A 218 -6.89 17.69 -16.18
CA GLU A 218 -7.78 18.86 -16.09
C GLU A 218 -9.20 18.52 -16.57
N ALA A 219 -9.32 17.61 -17.54
CA ALA A 219 -10.60 17.10 -18.01
C ALA A 219 -11.36 16.29 -16.94
N PHE A 220 -10.67 15.88 -15.87
CA PHE A 220 -11.20 15.10 -14.76
C PHE A 220 -11.19 15.87 -13.43
N SER A 221 -11.09 17.20 -13.44
CA SER A 221 -11.03 18.02 -12.22
C SER A 221 -12.23 17.83 -11.27
N GLU A 222 -13.45 17.65 -11.82
CA GLU A 222 -14.65 17.37 -11.03
C GLU A 222 -14.77 15.91 -10.56
N PHE A 223 -13.96 15.02 -11.12
CA PHE A 223 -13.96 13.57 -10.87
C PHE A 223 -12.52 13.07 -10.85
N ALA A 224 -11.73 13.63 -9.93
CA ALA A 224 -10.31 13.34 -9.81
C ALA A 224 -10.07 11.85 -9.55
N PHE A 225 -8.96 11.33 -10.09
CA PHE A 225 -8.53 9.96 -9.87
C PHE A 225 -8.48 9.63 -8.38
N ASP A 226 -9.12 8.54 -7.97
CA ASP A 226 -9.26 8.19 -6.55
C ASP A 226 -8.21 7.16 -6.08
N ILE A 227 -7.93 7.16 -4.77
CA ILE A 227 -6.97 6.23 -4.14
C ILE A 227 -7.36 4.76 -4.39
N PRO A 228 -8.62 4.34 -4.20
CA PRO A 228 -9.03 2.95 -4.48
C PRO A 228 -8.73 2.51 -5.92
N ALA A 229 -8.96 3.36 -6.91
CA ALA A 229 -8.67 3.08 -8.31
C ALA A 229 -7.17 2.88 -8.54
N LEU A 230 -6.32 3.72 -7.94
CA LEU A 230 -4.87 3.56 -8.02
C LEU A 230 -4.43 2.24 -7.39
N ILE A 231 -4.94 1.91 -6.20
CA ILE A 231 -4.64 0.64 -5.52
C ILE A 231 -5.07 -0.55 -6.40
N HIS A 232 -6.22 -0.46 -7.05
CA HIS A 232 -6.68 -1.50 -7.97
C HIS A 232 -5.74 -1.64 -9.17
N LEU A 233 -5.35 -0.53 -9.83
CA LEU A 233 -4.36 -0.58 -10.92
C LEU A 233 -3.04 -1.20 -10.50
N VAL A 234 -2.51 -0.81 -9.32
CA VAL A 234 -1.29 -1.40 -8.74
C VAL A 234 -1.47 -2.90 -8.50
N THR A 235 -2.67 -3.32 -8.10
CA THR A 235 -3.01 -4.72 -7.88
C THR A 235 -2.93 -5.54 -9.17
N ILE A 236 -3.48 -5.02 -10.27
CA ILE A 236 -3.49 -5.69 -11.58
C ILE A 236 -2.11 -5.63 -12.27
N LYS A 237 -1.37 -4.51 -12.11
CA LYS A 237 -0.13 -4.22 -12.87
C LYS A 237 1.14 -4.73 -12.24
N TYR A 238 1.20 -4.85 -10.92
CA TYR A 238 2.35 -5.38 -10.21
C TYR A 238 2.06 -6.75 -9.58
N PRO A 239 1.62 -7.78 -10.34
CA PRO A 239 1.52 -9.11 -9.77
C PRO A 239 2.91 -9.76 -9.58
N LEU A 240 3.98 -9.33 -10.28
CA LEU A 240 5.23 -10.10 -10.35
C LEU A 240 6.53 -9.27 -10.46
N LEU A 241 7.57 -9.92 -9.89
CA LEU A 241 8.95 -9.53 -9.57
C LEU A 241 9.77 -9.02 -10.77
N ASP A 242 10.11 -7.72 -10.79
CA ASP A 242 11.44 -7.31 -11.25
C ASP A 242 12.32 -7.26 -9.99
N ALA A 243 13.43 -8.01 -9.98
CA ALA A 243 14.29 -8.16 -8.81
C ALA A 243 15.21 -6.96 -8.58
N ASN A 244 15.33 -6.07 -9.56
CA ASN A 244 16.31 -5.00 -9.52
C ASN A 244 15.76 -3.67 -8.99
N TYR A 245 14.44 -3.50 -8.93
CA TYR A 245 13.83 -2.22 -8.57
C TYR A 245 12.66 -2.37 -7.60
N SER A 246 12.73 -1.63 -6.48
CA SER A 246 11.63 -1.54 -5.52
C SER A 246 10.42 -0.87 -6.16
N PRO A 247 9.23 -1.51 -6.13
CA PRO A 247 8.02 -0.92 -6.70
C PRO A 247 7.56 0.30 -5.88
N PHE A 248 7.98 0.42 -4.63
CA PHE A 248 7.48 1.44 -3.71
C PHE A 248 7.98 2.85 -4.01
N SER A 249 9.20 2.99 -4.55
CA SER A 249 9.71 4.28 -5.03
C SER A 249 8.86 4.80 -6.19
N THR A 250 8.49 3.92 -7.13
CA THR A 250 7.56 4.25 -8.20
C THR A 250 6.19 4.63 -7.65
N LEU A 251 5.63 3.84 -6.72
CA LEU A 251 4.34 4.16 -6.11
C LEU A 251 4.32 5.52 -5.40
N PHE A 252 5.39 5.86 -4.67
CA PHE A 252 5.49 7.15 -3.99
C PHE A 252 5.45 8.31 -5.00
N ASN A 253 6.24 8.21 -6.07
CA ASN A 253 6.26 9.22 -7.13
C ASN A 253 4.90 9.34 -7.84
N LEU A 254 4.21 8.23 -8.08
CA LEU A 254 2.89 8.21 -8.73
C LEU A 254 1.80 8.83 -7.85
N VAL A 255 1.82 8.55 -6.54
CA VAL A 255 0.89 9.16 -5.58
C VAL A 255 1.08 10.68 -5.54
N GLN A 256 2.34 11.14 -5.54
CA GLN A 256 2.65 12.57 -5.57
C GLN A 256 2.24 13.24 -6.88
N SER A 257 2.50 12.59 -8.04
CA SER A 257 2.15 13.16 -9.35
C SER A 257 0.64 13.30 -9.55
N LEU A 258 -0.14 12.41 -8.95
CA LEU A 258 -1.60 12.46 -8.91
C LEU A 258 -2.15 13.41 -7.83
N SER A 259 -1.29 14.06 -7.04
CA SER A 259 -1.69 14.92 -5.91
C SER A 259 -2.57 14.21 -4.87
N LEU A 260 -2.37 12.89 -4.72
CA LEU A 260 -3.07 12.08 -3.73
C LEU A 260 -2.36 12.15 -2.37
N SER A 261 -3.12 11.98 -1.28
CA SER A 261 -2.53 11.89 0.06
C SER A 261 -1.72 10.60 0.20
N PRO A 262 -0.38 10.69 0.42
CA PRO A 262 0.43 9.50 0.63
C PRO A 262 0.00 8.73 1.88
N GLU A 263 -0.43 9.44 2.93
CA GLU A 263 -0.88 8.81 4.16
C GLU A 263 -2.11 7.94 3.92
N LEU A 264 -3.18 8.51 3.34
CA LEU A 264 -4.39 7.75 3.03
C LEU A 264 -4.14 6.61 2.05
N PHE A 265 -3.24 6.81 1.07
CA PHE A 265 -2.87 5.75 0.12
C PHE A 265 -2.23 4.56 0.85
N TYR A 266 -1.21 4.79 1.67
CA TYR A 266 -0.53 3.70 2.38
C TYR A 266 -1.40 3.11 3.50
N GLU A 267 -2.35 3.84 4.07
CA GLU A 267 -3.33 3.23 4.96
C GLU A 267 -4.21 2.20 4.26
N GLN A 268 -4.77 2.55 3.09
CA GLN A 268 -5.62 1.63 2.32
C GLN A 268 -4.82 0.53 1.62
N PHE A 269 -3.57 0.78 1.25
CA PHE A 269 -2.70 -0.18 0.58
C PHE A 269 -2.17 -1.27 1.53
N LEU A 270 -2.26 -1.09 2.85
CA LEU A 270 -1.71 -2.01 3.85
C LEU A 270 -2.23 -3.44 3.71
N ASP A 271 -3.52 -3.62 3.38
CA ASP A 271 -4.11 -4.95 3.19
C ASP A 271 -3.53 -5.69 1.99
N ILE A 272 -3.35 -4.96 0.88
CA ILE A 272 -2.71 -5.48 -0.33
C ILE A 272 -1.25 -5.84 -0.03
N PHE A 273 -0.52 -4.94 0.65
CA PHE A 273 0.85 -5.20 1.08
C PHE A 273 0.94 -6.47 1.93
N THR A 274 0.08 -6.61 2.94
CA THR A 274 0.07 -7.75 3.87
C THR A 274 -0.19 -9.06 3.13
N SER A 275 -1.17 -9.08 2.22
CA SER A 275 -1.47 -10.24 1.39
C SER A 275 -0.28 -10.63 0.49
N ARG A 276 0.39 -9.63 -0.10
CA ARG A 276 1.56 -9.83 -0.97
C ARG A 276 2.82 -10.29 -0.23
N ILE A 277 3.04 -9.81 1.00
CA ILE A 277 4.11 -10.32 1.88
C ILE A 277 3.88 -11.79 2.19
N ARG A 278 2.64 -12.16 2.57
CA ARG A 278 2.26 -13.56 2.83
C ARG A 278 2.53 -14.46 1.63
N ASN A 279 2.24 -13.96 0.43
CA ASN A 279 2.45 -14.68 -0.84
C ASN A 279 3.89 -14.53 -1.39
N GLN A 280 4.80 -13.91 -0.65
CA GLN A 280 6.22 -13.73 -1.03
C GLN A 280 6.44 -12.96 -2.34
N TYR A 281 5.58 -12.00 -2.66
CA TYR A 281 5.70 -11.17 -3.87
C TYR A 281 6.69 -9.99 -3.73
N TYR A 282 7.21 -9.75 -2.53
CA TYR A 282 8.20 -8.70 -2.29
C TYR A 282 9.52 -9.29 -1.79
N TYR A 283 10.63 -8.83 -2.37
CA TYR A 283 11.96 -9.10 -1.86
C TYR A 283 12.25 -8.28 -0.60
N PHE A 284 13.25 -8.72 0.16
CA PHE A 284 13.72 -8.05 1.37
C PHE A 284 13.98 -6.55 1.15
N HIS A 285 14.77 -6.20 0.13
CA HIS A 285 15.14 -4.81 -0.15
C HIS A 285 13.92 -3.96 -0.56
N HIS A 286 12.91 -4.52 -1.25
CA HIS A 286 11.67 -3.81 -1.57
C HIS A 286 10.98 -3.31 -0.28
N VAL A 287 10.85 -4.19 0.71
CA VAL A 287 10.22 -3.84 1.99
C VAL A 287 11.04 -2.80 2.74
N GLY A 288 12.36 -2.96 2.73
CA GLY A 288 13.25 -2.01 3.36
C GLY A 288 13.12 -0.60 2.76
N ASP A 289 13.07 -0.47 1.43
CA ASP A 289 12.86 0.81 0.75
C ASP A 289 11.52 1.46 1.13
N LEU A 290 10.44 0.68 1.22
CA LEU A 290 9.16 1.18 1.68
C LEU A 290 9.24 1.72 3.11
N LEU A 291 9.83 0.96 4.03
CA LEU A 291 9.95 1.35 5.43
C LEU A 291 10.80 2.62 5.57
N ARG A 292 11.86 2.79 4.77
CA ARG A 292 12.62 4.05 4.70
C ARG A 292 11.76 5.21 4.23
N ALA A 293 10.95 5.02 3.19
CA ALA A 293 10.05 6.06 2.69
C ALA A 293 8.96 6.44 3.71
N LEU A 294 8.60 5.51 4.61
CA LEU A 294 7.62 5.72 5.67
C LEU A 294 8.22 6.20 7.00
N LYS A 295 9.54 6.37 7.13
CA LYS A 295 10.19 6.71 8.41
C LYS A 295 9.67 8.00 9.07
N SER A 296 9.26 8.98 8.27
CA SER A 296 8.66 10.23 8.75
C SER A 296 7.17 10.11 9.09
N ARG A 297 6.55 8.97 8.80
CA ARG A 297 5.14 8.65 9.06
C ARG A 297 5.07 7.49 10.05
N GLU A 298 5.40 7.81 11.30
CA GLU A 298 5.75 6.85 12.35
C GLU A 298 4.68 5.76 12.58
N THR A 299 3.40 6.15 12.60
CA THR A 299 2.27 5.21 12.71
C THR A 299 2.19 4.23 11.53
N LEU A 300 2.38 4.72 10.30
CA LEU A 300 2.39 3.88 9.10
C LEU A 300 3.61 2.96 9.10
N PHE A 301 4.79 3.48 9.43
CA PHE A 301 5.99 2.66 9.60
C PHE A 301 5.72 1.49 10.55
N GLY A 302 5.14 1.77 11.72
CA GLY A 302 4.80 0.74 12.71
C GLY A 302 3.87 -0.34 12.16
N LYS A 303 2.78 0.06 11.47
CA LYS A 303 1.82 -0.87 10.84
C LYS A 303 2.49 -1.76 9.78
N TYR A 304 3.31 -1.19 8.91
CA TYR A 304 3.98 -1.92 7.84
C TYR A 304 5.09 -2.85 8.35
N PHE A 305 5.91 -2.39 9.31
CA PHE A 305 6.94 -3.23 9.93
C PHE A 305 6.32 -4.38 10.71
N GLN A 306 5.22 -4.12 11.43
CA GLN A 306 4.46 -5.16 12.11
C GLN A 306 3.92 -6.20 11.11
N ALA A 307 3.28 -5.75 10.02
CA ALA A 307 2.78 -6.66 8.98
C ALA A 307 3.89 -7.53 8.39
N TYR A 308 5.05 -6.94 8.07
CA TYR A 308 6.23 -7.69 7.58
C TYR A 308 6.73 -8.74 8.59
N SER A 309 6.91 -8.33 9.84
CA SER A 309 7.43 -9.20 10.91
C SER A 309 6.47 -10.32 11.32
N ILE A 310 5.14 -10.15 11.12
CA ILE A 310 4.16 -11.19 11.46
C ILE A 310 4.32 -12.43 10.60
N TRP A 311 4.53 -12.24 9.30
CA TRP A 311 4.49 -13.32 8.32
C TRP A 311 5.82 -14.07 8.15
N LYS A 312 6.91 -13.55 8.71
CA LYS A 312 8.21 -14.22 8.74
C LYS A 312 8.42 -14.83 10.13
N TYR A 313 8.06 -16.10 10.25
CA TYR A 313 7.88 -16.83 11.52
C TYR A 313 9.11 -16.88 12.44
N ASP A 314 10.33 -16.79 11.89
CA ASP A 314 11.55 -17.09 12.65
C ASP A 314 12.17 -15.87 13.39
N GLY A 315 11.59 -14.68 13.29
CA GLY A 315 12.12 -13.44 13.89
C GLY A 315 13.37 -12.89 13.19
N ASP A 316 14.17 -13.76 12.55
CA ASP A 316 15.44 -13.42 11.87
C ASP A 316 15.29 -12.37 10.77
N GLU A 317 14.20 -12.42 10.02
CA GLU A 317 13.96 -11.45 8.95
C GLU A 317 13.63 -10.06 9.50
N ALA A 318 12.94 -9.99 10.64
CA ALA A 318 12.71 -8.72 11.32
C ALA A 318 14.03 -8.15 11.88
N TRP A 319 14.91 -9.01 12.40
CA TRP A 319 16.25 -8.63 12.85
C TRP A 319 17.11 -8.11 11.70
N LYS A 320 17.20 -8.85 10.60
CA LYS A 320 17.91 -8.41 9.38
C LYS A 320 17.37 -7.09 8.86
N MET A 321 16.05 -6.91 8.86
CA MET A 321 15.42 -5.66 8.42
C MET A 321 15.78 -4.48 9.33
N PHE A 322 15.83 -4.70 10.64
CA PHE A 322 16.33 -3.71 11.59
C PHE A 322 17.75 -3.28 11.26
N LEU A 323 18.67 -4.24 11.06
CA LEU A 323 20.05 -3.94 10.69
C LEU A 323 20.13 -3.14 9.38
N TYR A 324 19.38 -3.57 8.37
CA TYR A 324 19.32 -2.92 7.05
C TYR A 324 18.81 -1.47 7.09
N LEU A 325 17.85 -1.16 7.96
CA LEU A 325 17.31 0.20 8.11
C LEU A 325 18.32 1.15 8.73
N PHE A 326 19.09 0.67 9.71
CA PHE A 326 20.07 1.45 10.47
C PHE A 326 21.38 1.74 9.74
N GLU A 327 21.80 0.86 8.83
CA GLU A 327 22.96 1.11 7.96
C GLU A 327 22.83 2.40 7.12
N ASN A 328 21.60 2.91 6.93
CA ASN A 328 21.31 3.90 5.90
C ASN A 328 20.51 5.12 6.39
N ASN A 329 20.07 5.19 7.66
CA ASN A 329 19.13 6.22 8.11
C ASN A 329 19.29 6.61 9.59
N ASP A 330 18.97 7.89 9.86
CA ASP A 330 18.55 8.31 11.20
C ASP A 330 17.09 7.91 11.45
N LEU A 331 16.80 7.42 12.65
CA LEU A 331 15.50 6.90 13.03
C LEU A 331 14.96 7.69 14.22
N SER A 332 13.72 8.19 14.08
CA SER A 332 13.04 8.93 15.15
C SER A 332 12.74 8.03 16.36
N GLU A 333 12.50 8.63 17.53
CA GLU A 333 12.21 7.88 18.76
C GLU A 333 10.98 6.97 18.65
N MET A 334 9.94 7.39 17.91
CA MET A 334 8.75 6.56 17.72
C MET A 334 9.04 5.37 16.79
N VAL A 335 9.84 5.57 15.74
CA VAL A 335 10.32 4.46 14.89
C VAL A 335 11.15 3.47 15.70
N GLN A 336 12.07 3.96 16.53
CA GLN A 336 12.84 3.14 17.48
C GLN A 336 11.91 2.34 18.40
N SER A 337 10.87 2.98 18.95
CA SER A 337 9.89 2.32 19.81
C SER A 337 9.11 1.20 19.10
N HIS A 338 8.70 1.42 17.84
CA HIS A 338 8.06 0.39 17.03
C HIS A 338 8.99 -0.78 16.72
N LEU A 339 10.28 -0.52 16.45
CA LEU A 339 11.29 -1.56 16.25
C LEU A 339 11.47 -2.40 17.52
N ILE A 340 11.70 -1.76 18.68
CA ILE A 340 11.85 -2.44 19.98
C ILE A 340 10.63 -3.32 20.24
N LEU A 341 9.42 -2.79 20.11
CA LEU A 341 8.18 -3.52 20.38
C LEU A 341 8.02 -4.76 19.49
N ASN A 342 8.25 -4.62 18.18
CA ASN A 342 8.04 -5.72 17.25
C ASN A 342 9.13 -6.79 17.33
N LEU A 343 10.40 -6.39 17.47
CA LEU A 343 11.53 -7.31 17.61
C LEU A 343 11.40 -8.12 18.91
N THR A 344 11.11 -7.46 20.04
CA THR A 344 10.96 -8.14 21.34
C THR A 344 9.75 -9.07 21.44
N ARG A 345 8.68 -8.81 20.66
CA ARG A 345 7.55 -9.75 20.51
C ARG A 345 7.92 -10.98 19.70
N ARG A 346 8.88 -10.86 18.78
CA ARG A 346 9.22 -11.89 17.79
C ARG A 346 10.38 -12.78 18.19
N PHE A 347 11.30 -12.31 19.03
CA PHE A 347 12.29 -13.17 19.66
C PHE A 347 11.58 -14.25 20.48
N PRO A 348 11.60 -15.52 20.03
CA PRO A 348 11.02 -16.59 20.80
C PRO A 348 11.80 -16.67 22.10
N THR A 349 11.06 -16.73 23.20
CA THR A 349 11.50 -17.00 24.57
C THR A 349 12.27 -18.33 24.76
N ALA A 350 12.67 -19.02 23.68
CA ALA A 350 13.16 -20.39 23.72
C ALA A 350 14.63 -20.58 23.33
N ASN A 351 15.29 -19.63 22.64
CA ASN A 351 16.70 -19.79 22.26
C ASN A 351 17.55 -18.59 22.69
N ILE A 352 18.03 -18.66 23.93
CA ILE A 352 18.93 -17.68 24.57
C ILE A 352 20.24 -17.54 23.76
N ASP A 353 20.76 -18.65 23.22
CA ASP A 353 22.03 -18.68 22.50
C ASP A 353 21.92 -17.96 21.15
N LYS A 354 20.80 -18.16 20.43
CA LYS A 354 20.51 -17.45 19.19
C LYS A 354 20.35 -15.95 19.44
N PHE A 355 19.60 -15.56 20.47
CA PHE A 355 19.47 -14.15 20.83
C PHE A 355 20.82 -13.51 21.16
N TYR A 356 21.70 -14.21 21.89
CA TYR A 356 23.05 -13.75 22.14
C TYR A 356 23.85 -13.55 20.83
N GLN A 357 23.82 -14.53 19.91
CA GLN A 357 24.48 -14.44 18.60
C GLN A 357 23.97 -13.27 17.75
N ASP A 358 22.65 -13.05 17.75
CA ASP A 358 22.03 -11.94 17.02
C ASP A 358 22.54 -10.59 17.54
N ILE A 359 22.62 -10.44 18.87
CA ILE A 359 23.07 -9.23 19.54
C ILE A 359 24.59 -9.02 19.36
N GLU A 360 25.39 -10.07 19.43
CA GLU A 360 26.83 -10.03 19.11
C GLU A 360 27.08 -9.61 17.65
N SER A 361 26.30 -10.15 16.72
CA SER A 361 26.34 -9.73 15.31
C SER A 361 25.99 -8.25 15.15
N ALA A 362 24.94 -7.77 15.83
CA ALA A 362 24.56 -6.36 15.82
C ALA A 362 25.62 -5.44 16.42
N GLN A 363 26.35 -5.90 17.45
CA GLN A 363 27.49 -5.17 18.02
C GLN A 363 28.64 -5.05 17.03
N ASN A 364 28.97 -6.10 16.27
CA ASN A 364 30.00 -6.03 15.23
C ASN A 364 29.67 -5.00 14.15
N ILE A 365 28.38 -4.82 13.83
CA ILE A 365 27.89 -3.81 12.88
C ILE A 365 27.97 -2.39 13.50
N LEU A 366 27.94 -2.23 14.83
CA LEU A 366 28.10 -0.93 15.48
C LEU A 366 29.39 -0.21 15.06
N ALA A 367 30.46 -0.97 14.78
CA ALA A 367 31.75 -0.43 14.35
C ALA A 367 31.71 0.16 12.93
N THR A 368 30.74 -0.24 12.09
CA THR A 368 30.60 0.21 10.70
C THR A 368 29.55 1.31 10.54
N ILE A 369 28.70 1.54 11.54
CA ILE A 369 27.66 2.59 11.54
C ILE A 369 28.33 3.97 11.75
N THR A 370 27.90 4.96 10.98
CA THR A 370 28.37 6.35 11.13
C THR A 370 28.04 6.90 12.53
N HIS A 371 28.94 7.71 13.09
CA HIS A 371 28.81 8.24 14.46
C HIS A 371 27.46 8.91 14.76
N VAL A 372 26.82 9.50 13.74
CA VAL A 372 25.53 10.21 13.86
C VAL A 372 24.37 9.25 14.15
N HIS A 373 24.39 8.02 13.62
CA HIS A 373 23.30 7.05 13.80
C HIS A 373 23.54 6.07 14.95
N ARG A 374 24.76 6.08 15.50
CA ARG A 374 25.21 5.15 16.55
C ARG A 374 24.34 5.23 17.82
N ALA A 375 23.96 6.43 18.25
CA ALA A 375 23.17 6.62 19.47
C ALA A 375 21.76 5.99 19.37
N SER A 376 21.06 6.25 18.26
CA SER A 376 19.72 5.69 17.99
C SER A 376 19.76 4.16 17.88
N TYR A 377 20.82 3.61 17.28
CA TYR A 377 21.01 2.16 17.16
C TYR A 377 21.25 1.49 18.51
N VAL A 378 22.16 2.08 19.32
CA VAL A 378 22.42 1.63 20.69
C VAL A 378 21.13 1.63 21.52
N LYS A 379 20.34 2.70 21.45
CA LYS A 379 19.07 2.82 22.20
C LYS A 379 18.08 1.70 21.83
N VAL A 380 17.99 1.32 20.56
CA VAL A 380 17.14 0.18 20.13
C VAL A 380 17.69 -1.14 20.66
N LEU A 381 19.01 -1.37 20.55
CA LEU A 381 19.63 -2.59 21.07
C LEU A 381 19.45 -2.73 22.59
N GLU A 382 19.74 -1.67 23.35
CA GLU A 382 19.54 -1.61 24.80
C GLU A 382 18.07 -1.91 25.15
N GLY A 383 17.11 -1.32 24.44
CA GLY A 383 15.68 -1.57 24.64
C GLY A 383 15.28 -3.03 24.40
N ILE A 384 15.86 -3.68 23.39
CA ILE A 384 15.57 -5.09 23.09
C ILE A 384 16.17 -6.02 24.15
N ILE A 385 17.43 -5.77 24.56
CA ILE A 385 18.11 -6.50 25.63
C ILE A 385 17.34 -6.35 26.94
N SER A 386 16.94 -5.12 27.26
CA SER A 386 16.15 -4.76 28.44
C SER A 386 14.87 -5.59 28.55
N VAL A 387 14.05 -5.60 27.49
CA VAL A 387 12.80 -6.38 27.46
C VAL A 387 13.06 -7.89 27.51
N PHE A 388 14.13 -8.37 26.87
CA PHE A 388 14.50 -9.78 26.92
C PHE A 388 14.85 -10.22 28.36
N ILE A 389 15.69 -9.47 29.06
CA ILE A 389 16.07 -9.76 30.46
C ILE A 389 14.83 -9.70 31.37
N GLU A 390 13.97 -8.69 31.19
CA GLU A 390 12.74 -8.52 31.97
C GLU A 390 11.79 -9.72 31.81
N LYS A 391 11.65 -10.26 30.59
CA LYS A 391 10.86 -11.49 30.37
C LYS A 391 11.41 -12.70 31.12
N HIS A 392 12.71 -12.74 31.42
CA HIS A 392 13.37 -13.81 32.17
C HIS A 392 13.55 -13.48 33.67
N ARG A 393 12.88 -12.41 34.15
CA ARG A 393 12.95 -11.88 35.52
C ARG A 393 12.07 -12.65 36.52
N TYR A 394 10.83 -12.98 36.14
CA TYR A 394 9.80 -13.45 37.07
C TYR A 394 9.10 -14.75 36.60
N ASN A 395 9.41 -15.87 37.26
CA ASN A 395 8.57 -17.06 37.46
C ASN A 395 8.26 -18.12 36.34
N LYS A 396 8.49 -19.38 36.76
CA LYS A 396 7.79 -20.67 36.52
C LYS A 396 7.53 -21.25 35.12
N GLY A 397 7.69 -20.52 34.02
CA GLY A 397 7.43 -21.06 32.67
C GLY A 397 8.61 -21.05 31.69
N TYR A 398 9.59 -20.19 31.93
CA TYR A 398 10.74 -19.97 31.05
C TYR A 398 12.04 -20.32 31.79
N TYR A 399 13.00 -20.92 31.07
CA TYR A 399 14.29 -21.30 31.64
C TYR A 399 14.99 -20.06 32.23
N LEU A 400 15.40 -20.15 33.51
CA LEU A 400 16.27 -19.16 34.14
C LEU A 400 17.54 -18.99 33.30
N LEU A 401 17.91 -17.75 32.98
CA LEU A 401 19.17 -17.45 32.28
C LEU A 401 20.36 -18.00 33.09
N PRO A 402 21.21 -18.86 32.50
CA PRO A 402 22.44 -19.31 33.16
C PRO A 402 23.32 -18.13 33.58
N GLU A 403 24.06 -18.28 34.68
CA GLU A 403 24.97 -17.26 35.21
C GLU A 403 25.97 -16.78 34.14
N GLN A 404 26.50 -17.70 33.34
CA GLN A 404 27.39 -17.40 32.22
C GLN A 404 26.71 -16.49 31.18
N ARG A 405 25.47 -16.78 30.77
CA ARG A 405 24.73 -15.98 29.80
C ARG A 405 24.41 -14.58 30.34
N LEU A 406 24.11 -14.46 31.64
CA LEU A 406 23.95 -13.16 32.30
C LEU A 406 25.25 -12.34 32.25
N LYS A 407 26.41 -12.96 32.52
CA LYS A 407 27.72 -12.28 32.38
C LYS A 407 27.94 -11.79 30.96
N GLU A 408 27.63 -12.62 29.97
CA GLU A 408 27.77 -12.29 28.55
C GLU A 408 26.85 -11.15 28.11
N PHE A 409 25.56 -11.15 28.48
CA PHE A 409 24.65 -10.02 28.20
C PHE A 409 25.07 -8.74 28.92
N PHE A 410 25.62 -8.85 30.13
CA PHE A 410 26.11 -7.68 30.87
C PHE A 410 27.35 -7.07 30.21
N ARG A 411 28.35 -7.89 29.83
CA ARG A 411 29.53 -7.42 29.08
C ARG A 411 29.13 -6.72 27.80
N LEU A 412 28.16 -7.28 27.12
CA LEU A 412 27.63 -6.68 25.91
C LEU A 412 26.94 -5.34 26.21
N ALA A 413 26.13 -5.26 27.27
CA ALA A 413 25.54 -3.99 27.71
C ALA A 413 26.60 -2.92 28.04
N LEU A 414 27.65 -3.27 28.78
CA LEU A 414 28.77 -2.36 29.07
C LEU A 414 29.43 -1.81 27.80
N SER A 415 29.53 -2.63 26.76
CA SER A 415 30.14 -2.21 25.49
C SER A 415 29.25 -1.26 24.68
N LEU A 416 27.94 -1.24 24.95
CA LEU A 416 26.95 -0.43 24.24
C LEU A 416 26.60 0.86 25.01
N SER A 417 26.52 0.78 26.35
CA SER A 417 25.91 1.79 27.22
C SER A 417 26.92 2.77 27.84
N VAL A 418 26.50 4.02 28.03
CA VAL A 418 27.20 4.98 28.93
C VAL A 418 26.77 4.70 30.38
N ALA A 419 27.61 5.01 31.37
CA ALA A 419 27.37 4.71 32.78
C ALA A 419 25.93 4.99 33.31
N PRO A 420 25.23 6.09 32.94
CA PRO A 420 23.84 6.31 33.37
C PRO A 420 22.81 5.28 32.87
N ASN A 421 23.04 4.62 31.73
CA ASN A 421 22.12 3.61 31.19
C ASN A 421 22.20 2.29 31.95
N LEU A 422 23.32 1.98 32.60
CA LEU A 422 23.49 0.78 33.43
C LEU A 422 22.61 0.79 34.69
N GLN A 423 22.03 1.95 35.02
CA GLN A 423 21.08 2.13 36.12
C GLN A 423 19.64 1.75 35.75
N GLN A 424 19.37 1.31 34.51
CA GLN A 424 18.04 0.85 34.11
C GLN A 424 17.70 -0.52 34.74
N PRO A 425 16.42 -0.78 35.07
CA PRO A 425 15.98 -1.96 35.82
C PRO A 425 16.50 -3.35 35.36
N PRO A 426 16.66 -3.63 34.04
CA PRO A 426 17.18 -4.93 33.60
C PRO A 426 18.68 -5.13 33.86
N TYR A 427 19.49 -4.07 33.77
CA TYR A 427 20.93 -4.16 34.06
C TYR A 427 21.18 -4.25 35.56
N VAL A 428 20.40 -3.48 36.34
CA VAL A 428 20.28 -3.64 37.79
C VAL A 428 19.99 -5.09 38.16
N LEU A 429 19.04 -5.74 37.48
CA LEU A 429 18.72 -7.13 37.74
C LEU A 429 19.89 -8.08 37.44
N ILE A 430 20.60 -7.88 36.33
CA ILE A 430 21.75 -8.71 36.02
C ILE A 430 22.81 -8.56 37.11
N ILE A 431 23.08 -7.33 37.56
CA ILE A 431 23.99 -7.04 38.67
C ILE A 431 23.50 -7.74 39.94
N GLU A 432 22.23 -7.56 40.33
CA GLU A 432 21.59 -8.25 41.46
C GLU A 432 21.77 -9.77 41.42
N ARG A 433 21.55 -10.41 40.27
CA ARG A 433 21.68 -11.88 40.14
C ARG A 433 23.13 -12.35 40.20
N LEU A 434 24.04 -11.67 39.52
CA LEU A 434 25.45 -12.06 39.43
C LEU A 434 26.18 -11.78 40.75
N VAL A 435 25.93 -10.62 41.33
CA VAL A 435 26.65 -10.10 42.50
C VAL A 435 25.97 -10.56 43.79
N PHE A 436 24.65 -10.43 43.91
CA PHE A 436 23.94 -10.49 45.19
C PHE A 436 23.16 -11.80 45.48
N LYS A 437 23.13 -12.77 44.54
CA LYS A 437 22.51 -14.13 44.64
C LYS A 437 21.53 -14.31 45.81
N THR A 438 20.24 -14.08 45.56
CA THR A 438 19.12 -14.09 46.53
C THR A 438 18.82 -15.43 47.25
N GLY A 439 19.73 -16.41 47.23
CA GLY A 439 19.38 -17.81 47.56
C GLY A 439 20.32 -18.61 48.46
N THR A 440 21.46 -18.09 48.95
CA THR A 440 22.33 -18.89 49.84
C THR A 440 22.54 -18.20 51.18
N GLN A 441 21.90 -18.77 52.20
CA GLN A 441 21.98 -18.40 53.62
C GLN A 441 23.41 -18.58 54.18
N SER A 442 24.34 -17.70 53.81
CA SER A 442 25.51 -17.46 54.66
C SER A 442 25.06 -16.61 55.85
N HIS A 443 25.01 -17.19 57.05
CA HIS A 443 24.74 -16.44 58.28
C HIS A 443 25.91 -15.50 58.66
N ASN A 444 27.08 -15.67 58.02
CA ASN A 444 28.26 -14.84 58.27
C ASN A 444 28.34 -13.70 57.24
N LYS A 445 28.16 -12.46 57.73
CA LYS A 445 28.20 -11.22 56.93
C LYS A 445 29.58 -10.94 56.31
N ILE A 446 30.68 -11.27 56.98
CA ILE A 446 32.05 -11.13 56.44
C ILE A 446 32.25 -12.07 55.23
N LYS A 447 31.79 -13.32 55.34
CA LYS A 447 31.83 -14.25 54.19
C LYS A 447 30.95 -13.77 53.04
N LYS A 448 29.80 -13.16 53.34
CA LYS A 448 28.94 -12.52 52.32
C LYS A 448 29.65 -11.35 51.63
N MET A 449 30.31 -10.46 52.37
CA MET A 449 31.08 -9.34 51.81
C MET A 449 32.29 -9.82 51.02
N LYS A 450 33.04 -10.81 51.51
CA LYS A 450 34.17 -11.38 50.76
C LYS A 450 33.71 -12.00 49.43
N LEU A 451 32.64 -12.80 49.47
CA LEU A 451 32.05 -13.40 48.27
C LEU A 451 31.51 -12.32 47.30
N LEU A 452 30.98 -11.21 47.83
CA LEU A 452 30.55 -10.06 47.05
C LEU A 452 31.72 -9.44 46.28
N PHE A 453 32.84 -9.15 46.96
CA PHE A 453 34.03 -8.61 46.33
C PHE A 453 34.69 -9.58 45.34
N GLU A 454 34.80 -10.87 45.69
CA GLU A 454 35.29 -11.91 44.78
C GLU A 454 34.44 -11.97 43.50
N LYS A 455 33.11 -11.90 43.64
CA LYS A 455 32.21 -11.86 42.49
C LYS A 455 32.32 -10.58 41.68
N LEU A 456 32.47 -9.42 42.33
CA LEU A 456 32.70 -8.14 41.64
C LEU A 456 34.02 -8.13 40.86
N ILE A 457 35.05 -8.81 41.38
CA ILE A 457 36.34 -8.98 40.69
C ILE A 457 36.21 -9.97 39.51
N ASP A 458 35.51 -11.09 39.71
CA ASP A 458 35.22 -12.08 38.66
C ASP A 458 34.27 -11.55 37.57
N PHE A 459 33.47 -10.54 37.91
CA PHE A 459 32.43 -9.96 37.06
C PHE A 459 33.02 -9.28 35.82
N ASP A 460 34.11 -8.53 35.97
CA ASP A 460 35.05 -8.24 34.89
C ASP A 460 36.32 -7.59 35.46
N GLN A 461 37.51 -8.11 35.14
CA GLN A 461 38.78 -7.52 35.58
C GLN A 461 38.99 -6.10 35.00
N ASN A 462 38.24 -5.74 33.96
CA ASN A 462 38.36 -4.47 33.22
C ASN A 462 37.28 -3.42 33.53
N LEU A 463 36.23 -3.76 34.30
CA LEU A 463 35.19 -2.82 34.75
C LEU A 463 35.76 -1.52 35.36
N PRO A 464 36.80 -1.58 36.21
CA PRO A 464 37.32 -0.42 36.92
C PRO A 464 38.12 0.55 36.05
N GLU A 465 38.53 0.16 34.85
CA GLU A 465 39.37 0.99 33.98
C GLU A 465 38.54 1.97 33.13
N THR A 466 37.23 1.73 33.00
CA THR A 466 36.37 2.50 32.07
C THR A 466 35.14 3.13 32.73
N ILE A 467 34.66 2.63 33.86
CA ILE A 467 33.47 3.15 34.56
C ILE A 467 33.71 3.11 36.07
N ASP A 468 33.42 4.21 36.77
CA ASP A 468 33.46 4.26 38.24
C ASP A 468 32.48 3.22 38.82
N PRO A 469 32.95 2.24 39.62
CA PRO A 469 32.08 1.24 40.24
C PRO A 469 30.93 1.83 41.06
N ALA A 470 31.10 3.03 41.63
CA ALA A 470 30.05 3.74 42.36
C ALA A 470 28.90 4.21 41.46
N LEU A 471 29.13 4.34 40.15
CA LEU A 471 28.09 4.62 39.15
C LEU A 471 27.34 3.36 38.69
N VAL A 472 27.76 2.17 39.12
CA VAL A 472 27.17 0.88 38.72
C VAL A 472 26.45 0.23 39.91
N ILE A 473 26.97 0.37 41.13
CA ILE A 473 26.44 -0.24 42.36
C ILE A 473 25.70 0.83 43.19
N ARG A 474 24.42 0.60 43.51
CA ARG A 474 23.67 1.48 44.43
C ARG A 474 23.92 1.11 45.88
N ASP A 475 24.02 2.10 46.75
CA ASP A 475 24.12 1.92 48.21
C ASP A 475 22.96 1.10 48.78
N GLU A 476 21.77 1.26 48.19
CA GLU A 476 20.55 0.53 48.56
C GLU A 476 20.71 -1.00 48.43
N TRP A 477 21.50 -1.47 47.46
CA TRP A 477 21.75 -2.90 47.23
C TRP A 477 22.73 -3.50 48.23
N LEU A 478 23.48 -2.65 48.93
CA LEU A 478 24.38 -3.04 50.00
C LEU A 478 23.69 -3.06 51.36
N SER A 479 22.41 -2.72 51.46
CA SER A 479 21.66 -2.65 52.73
C SER A 479 21.76 -3.94 53.57
N ASP A 480 21.63 -5.12 52.94
CA ASP A 480 21.82 -6.43 53.60
C ASP A 480 23.29 -6.77 53.94
N TYR A 481 24.23 -5.97 53.43
CA TYR A 481 25.68 -6.07 53.60
C TYR A 481 26.25 -4.95 54.49
N THR A 482 25.43 -3.96 54.87
CA THR A 482 25.83 -2.89 55.77
C THR A 482 26.07 -3.46 57.18
N LEU A 483 27.27 -3.21 57.69
CA LEU A 483 27.65 -3.51 59.07
C LEU A 483 27.13 -2.38 59.95
N ASN A 484 26.25 -2.70 60.90
CA ASN A 484 25.96 -1.72 61.95
C ASN A 484 27.14 -1.69 62.93
N ILE A 485 28.04 -0.73 62.71
CA ILE A 485 29.29 -0.56 63.47
C ILE A 485 29.03 -0.50 64.98
N SER A 486 27.89 0.08 65.40
CA SER A 486 27.60 0.24 66.83
C SER A 486 27.20 -1.06 67.54
N THR A 487 26.64 -2.04 66.82
CA THR A 487 26.11 -3.28 67.42
C THR A 487 26.87 -4.53 67.05
N GLU A 488 27.57 -4.57 65.91
CA GLU A 488 28.16 -5.81 65.37
C GLU A 488 29.70 -5.82 65.40
N TRP A 489 30.35 -4.64 65.46
CA TRP A 489 31.81 -4.54 65.49
C TRP A 489 32.42 -4.72 66.89
N SER A 490 31.67 -4.44 67.96
CA SER A 490 32.20 -4.55 69.33
C SER A 490 32.50 -5.99 69.76
N GLU A 491 31.82 -6.99 69.19
CA GLU A 491 32.00 -8.40 69.57
C GLU A 491 33.07 -9.13 68.76
N GLN A 492 33.40 -8.68 67.54
CA GLN A 492 34.32 -9.38 66.63
C GLN A 492 35.72 -8.77 66.55
N LEU A 493 35.92 -7.59 67.12
CA LEU A 493 37.21 -6.90 67.23
C LEU A 493 37.98 -7.31 68.49
N THR A 494 38.39 -8.58 68.60
CA THR A 494 39.68 -8.82 69.27
C THR A 494 40.75 -8.28 68.34
N SER A 495 41.56 -7.32 68.79
CA SER A 495 42.43 -6.46 67.94
C SER A 495 43.31 -7.21 66.93
N LYS A 496 43.55 -8.50 67.16
CA LYS A 496 44.31 -9.40 66.29
C LYS A 496 43.65 -9.65 64.93
N VAL A 497 42.34 -9.94 64.89
CA VAL A 497 41.64 -10.35 63.64
C VAL A 497 41.51 -9.20 62.65
N TYR A 498 41.24 -8.00 63.15
CA TYR A 498 41.17 -6.80 62.32
C TYR A 498 42.54 -6.39 61.80
N HIS A 499 43.58 -6.51 62.62
CA HIS A 499 44.93 -6.22 62.17
C HIS A 499 45.39 -7.22 61.09
N ASP A 500 45.05 -8.49 61.22
CA ASP A 500 45.32 -9.52 60.20
C ASP A 500 44.52 -9.28 58.90
N LEU A 501 43.26 -8.85 58.99
CA LEU A 501 42.43 -8.51 57.82
C LEU A 501 42.97 -7.29 57.06
N CYS A 502 43.31 -6.21 57.77
CA CYS A 502 43.93 -5.03 57.18
C CYS A 502 45.30 -5.37 56.57
N ASN A 503 46.11 -6.20 57.25
CA ASN A 503 47.42 -6.61 56.73
C ASN A 503 47.30 -7.53 55.50
N SER A 504 46.30 -8.41 55.44
CA SER A 504 46.08 -9.32 54.30
C SER A 504 45.54 -8.62 53.05
N HIS A 505 45.02 -7.40 53.20
CA HIS A 505 44.43 -6.62 52.12
C HIS A 505 45.08 -5.24 51.94
N LEU A 506 46.32 -5.05 52.40
CA LEU A 506 47.09 -3.79 52.28
C LEU A 506 47.22 -3.24 50.85
N ASN A 507 47.03 -4.08 49.82
CA ASN A 507 47.06 -3.69 48.40
C ASN A 507 45.66 -3.67 47.75
N ASN A 508 44.59 -3.79 48.53
CA ASN A 508 43.23 -3.68 48.03
C ASN A 508 42.84 -2.20 47.98
N ARG A 509 42.67 -1.65 46.78
CA ARG A 509 42.25 -0.24 46.60
C ARG A 509 40.83 0.09 47.09
N PHE A 510 40.08 -0.91 47.56
CA PHE A 510 38.71 -0.79 48.07
C PHE A 510 38.60 -0.87 49.61
N THR A 511 39.73 -1.06 50.31
CA THR A 511 39.87 -0.86 51.77
C THR A 511 40.61 0.43 52.02
#